data_AF-V4ME93-F1
#
_entry.id   AF-V4ME93-F1
#
_cell.length_a   1.000
_cell.length_b   1.000
_cell.length_c   1.000
_cell.angle_alpha   90.00
_cell.angle_beta   90.00
_cell.angle_gamma   90.00
#
_symmetry.space_group_name_H-M   'P 1'
#
loop_
_entity.id
_entity.type
_entity.pdbx_description
1 polymer ?
#
loop_
_entity_poly.entity_id
_entity_poly.type
_entity_poly.pdbx_seq_one_letter_code
_entity_poly.pdbx_strand_id
1 'polypeptide(L)'
;MGTGSGSDPEPSSSGWSRAPGLVVKTLFLIGGAVILKRLTKSTTRWDHSHVVSRSLSGEKFSKEQASRDPDNYFNIRMMSCPAAEMVDGSQVLYLEQAFWRTPQKPFRQRLYMVKPCPKELKCDVEVSSYAIRDAEEYKNFCDRPKDQRPLPEEVIGVSSRYSCDDKSC
;
A
#
# COMPACT_ATOMS: atom_id res chain seq x y z
N MET A 1 -81.00 -17.03 51.84
CA MET A 1 -80.91 -17.07 50.37
C MET A 1 -79.82 -16.08 49.98
N GLY A 2 -78.67 -16.39 49.40
CA GLY A 2 -78.04 -17.59 48.87
C GLY A 2 -76.85 -17.10 48.01
N THR A 3 -75.64 -17.63 48.26
CA THR A 3 -74.54 -18.01 47.32
C THR A 3 -74.28 -17.18 46.05
N GLY A 4 -73.05 -16.84 45.63
CA GLY A 4 -71.69 -17.20 46.03
C GLY A 4 -70.68 -16.82 44.92
N SER A 5 -69.40 -16.80 45.27
CA SER A 5 -68.17 -17.04 44.49
C SER A 5 -68.00 -16.47 43.06
N GLY A 6 -66.90 -15.72 42.86
CA GLY A 6 -66.42 -15.33 41.54
C GLY A 6 -65.07 -14.62 41.58
N SER A 7 -64.02 -15.43 41.73
CA SER A 7 -62.59 -15.22 41.55
C SER A 7 -62.13 -13.99 40.75
N ASP A 8 -61.13 -13.28 41.30
CA ASP A 8 -60.28 -12.33 40.56
C ASP A 8 -59.56 -13.02 39.39
N PRO A 9 -59.36 -12.34 38.24
CA PRO A 9 -58.21 -12.57 37.41
C PRO A 9 -57.15 -11.51 37.70
N GLU A 10 -55.97 -12.00 38.08
CA GLU A 10 -54.71 -11.26 38.16
C GLU A 10 -54.40 -10.45 36.89
N PRO A 11 -53.58 -9.38 36.99
CA PRO A 11 -53.13 -8.65 35.82
C PRO A 11 -52.26 -9.55 34.95
N SER A 12 -52.78 -9.97 33.79
CA SER A 12 -52.00 -10.69 32.80
C SER A 12 -50.85 -9.80 32.32
N SER A 13 -49.66 -10.12 32.79
CA SER A 13 -48.39 -9.55 32.38
C SER A 13 -48.11 -9.90 30.90
N SER A 14 -48.60 -9.07 29.98
CA SER A 14 -48.21 -9.19 28.57
C SER A 14 -46.81 -8.61 28.37
N GLY A 15 -45.80 -9.44 28.66
CA GLY A 15 -44.39 -9.17 28.43
C GLY A 15 -44.01 -9.20 26.93
N TRP A 16 -44.56 -8.29 26.12
CA TRP A 16 -44.25 -8.22 24.68
C TRP A 16 -43.25 -7.10 24.29
N SER A 17 -42.87 -6.17 25.17
CA SER A 17 -42.19 -4.93 24.72
C SER A 17 -40.67 -4.84 24.97
N ARG A 18 -40.00 -5.90 25.48
CA ARG A 18 -38.56 -5.79 25.85
C ARG A 18 -37.55 -6.36 24.84
N ALA A 19 -37.94 -7.33 24.02
CA ALA A 19 -37.04 -7.95 23.04
C ALA A 19 -36.61 -7.03 21.88
N PRO A 20 -37.49 -6.18 21.29
CA PRO A 20 -37.11 -5.32 20.18
C PRO A 20 -36.08 -4.26 20.59
N GLY A 21 -36.25 -3.69 21.78
CA GLY A 21 -35.36 -2.66 22.31
C GLY A 21 -33.95 -3.17 22.63
N LEU A 22 -33.81 -4.44 23.02
CA LEU A 22 -32.51 -5.06 23.29
C LEU A 22 -31.73 -5.30 21.99
N VAL A 23 -32.42 -5.75 20.93
CA VAL A 23 -31.81 -5.96 19.61
C VAL A 23 -31.31 -4.64 19.03
N VAL A 24 -32.13 -3.58 19.08
CA VAL A 24 -31.74 -2.25 18.58
C VAL A 24 -30.55 -1.69 19.34
N LYS A 25 -30.53 -1.79 20.68
CA LYS A 25 -29.37 -1.36 21.50
C LYS A 25 -28.10 -2.12 21.14
N THR A 26 -28.20 -3.44 20.97
CA THR A 26 -27.06 -4.28 20.60
C THR A 26 -26.51 -3.90 19.23
N LEU A 27 -27.38 -3.65 18.24
CA LEU A 27 -26.97 -3.17 16.92
C LEU A 27 -26.29 -1.81 16.96
N PHE A 28 -26.80 -0.86 17.78
CA PHE A 28 -26.15 0.44 17.97
C PHE A 28 -24.79 0.33 18.65
N LEU A 29 -24.63 -0.55 19.65
CA LEU A 29 -23.35 -0.78 20.31
C LEU A 29 -22.33 -1.41 19.37
N ILE A 30 -22.74 -2.43 18.59
CA ILE A 30 -21.87 -3.06 17.59
C ILE A 30 -21.51 -2.05 16.50
N GLY A 31 -22.49 -1.32 15.95
CA GLY A 31 -22.27 -0.29 14.94
C GLY A 31 -21.35 0.83 15.45
N GLY A 32 -21.59 1.32 16.67
CA GLY A 32 -20.76 2.32 17.33
C GLY A 32 -19.32 1.84 17.55
N ALA A 33 -19.12 0.61 18.02
CA ALA A 33 -17.80 0.01 18.18
C ALA A 33 -17.06 -0.16 16.85
N VAL A 34 -17.76 -0.54 15.78
CA VAL A 34 -17.19 -0.65 14.43
C VAL A 34 -16.78 0.73 13.88
N ILE A 35 -17.63 1.75 14.07
CA ILE A 35 -17.33 3.12 13.65
C ILE A 35 -16.13 3.66 14.42
N LEU A 36 -16.12 3.54 15.75
CA LEU A 36 -14.98 3.93 16.60
C LEU A 36 -13.70 3.23 16.15
N LYS A 37 -13.71 1.91 15.97
CA LYS A 37 -12.55 1.15 15.51
C LYS A 37 -12.02 1.61 14.15
N ARG A 38 -12.92 2.01 13.23
CA ARG A 38 -12.52 2.59 11.93
C ARG A 38 -11.91 3.97 12.09
N LEU A 39 -12.48 4.83 12.95
CA LEU A 39 -12.00 6.18 13.18
C LEU A 39 -10.70 6.23 14.00
N THR A 40 -10.44 5.22 14.84
CA THR A 40 -9.22 5.12 15.65
C THR A 40 -8.13 4.28 15.01
N LYS A 41 -8.26 3.86 13.74
CA LYS A 41 -7.21 3.12 13.06
C LYS A 41 -6.02 4.05 12.81
N SER A 42 -5.02 3.97 13.68
CA SER A 42 -3.75 4.69 13.54
C SER A 42 -3.01 4.17 12.31
N THR A 43 -2.58 5.08 11.43
CA THR A 43 -1.70 4.74 10.30
C THR A 43 -0.28 4.54 10.83
N THR A 44 0.30 3.40 10.50
CA THR A 44 1.68 3.08 10.86
C THR A 44 2.64 3.54 9.75
N ARG A 45 3.93 3.68 10.07
CA ARG A 45 4.97 3.93 9.04
C ARG A 45 5.01 2.84 7.97
N TRP A 46 4.64 1.61 8.34
CA TRP A 46 4.45 0.50 7.41
C TRP A 46 3.28 0.74 6.44
N ASP A 47 2.15 1.24 6.93
CA ASP A 47 1.03 1.61 6.04
C ASP A 47 1.47 2.68 5.04
N HIS A 48 2.27 3.67 5.49
CA HIS A 48 2.82 4.70 4.61
C HIS A 48 3.81 4.13 3.59
N SER A 49 4.71 3.22 3.96
CA SER A 49 5.68 2.62 3.02
C SER A 49 4.96 1.81 1.94
N HIS A 50 3.89 1.09 2.28
CA HIS A 50 3.06 0.38 1.30
C HIS A 50 2.33 1.35 0.34
N VAL A 51 1.81 2.47 0.84
CA VAL A 51 1.19 3.51 0.00
C VAL A 51 2.22 4.09 -0.97
N VAL A 52 3.43 4.40 -0.49
CA VAL A 52 4.52 4.92 -1.33
C VAL A 52 4.91 3.91 -2.41
N SER A 53 5.18 2.66 -2.03
CA SER A 53 5.56 1.59 -2.95
C SER A 53 4.51 1.33 -4.03
N ARG A 54 3.23 1.29 -3.65
CA ARG A 54 2.11 1.17 -4.59
C ARG A 54 2.02 2.37 -5.53
N SER A 55 2.29 3.58 -5.03
CA SER A 55 2.24 4.81 -5.82
C SER A 55 3.38 4.89 -6.83
N LEU A 56 4.57 4.40 -6.46
CA LEU A 56 5.74 4.32 -7.34
C LEU A 56 5.58 3.27 -8.44
N SER A 57 4.84 2.19 -8.16
CA SER A 57 4.60 1.11 -9.12
C SER A 57 3.70 1.54 -10.30
N GLY A 58 3.77 0.75 -11.37
CA GLY A 58 2.98 0.89 -12.60
C GLY A 58 3.67 1.71 -13.69
N GLU A 59 2.95 1.91 -14.78
CA GLU A 59 3.39 2.72 -15.92
C GLU A 59 2.90 4.16 -15.75
N LYS A 60 3.78 5.14 -16.00
CA LYS A 60 3.49 6.57 -15.89
C LYS A 60 4.18 7.35 -17.01
N PHE A 61 3.62 8.50 -17.37
CA PHE A 61 4.15 9.35 -18.44
C PHE A 61 4.17 10.82 -18.01
N SER A 62 5.21 11.56 -18.41
CA SER A 62 5.25 13.03 -18.31
C SER A 62 4.61 13.74 -19.51
N LYS A 63 3.70 13.05 -20.23
CA LYS A 63 3.09 13.52 -21.48
C LYS A 63 2.42 14.88 -21.34
N GLU A 64 1.62 15.08 -20.30
CA GLU A 64 0.89 16.33 -20.07
C GLU A 64 1.86 17.50 -19.84
N GLN A 65 2.88 17.30 -19.02
CA GLN A 65 3.93 18.29 -18.78
C GLN A 65 4.68 18.64 -20.07
N ALA A 66 5.13 17.62 -20.82
CA ALA A 66 5.84 17.81 -22.08
C ALA A 66 4.98 18.49 -23.16
N SER A 67 3.66 18.29 -23.14
CA SER A 67 2.75 18.99 -24.05
C SER A 67 2.53 20.46 -23.67
N ARG A 68 2.66 20.79 -22.39
CA ARG A 68 2.48 22.16 -21.88
C ARG A 68 3.73 23.02 -22.08
N ASP A 69 4.91 22.43 -21.95
CA ASP A 69 6.20 23.11 -22.09
C ASP A 69 7.19 22.21 -22.85
N PRO A 70 7.07 22.16 -24.20
CA PRO A 70 7.85 21.24 -25.03
C PRO A 70 9.31 21.64 -25.19
N ASP A 71 9.68 22.89 -24.90
CA ASP A 71 11.06 23.38 -25.03
C ASP A 71 11.94 22.89 -23.87
N ASN A 72 11.35 22.69 -22.68
CA ASN A 72 12.08 22.29 -21.48
C ASN A 72 11.82 20.84 -21.04
N TYR A 73 10.72 20.21 -21.47
CA TYR A 73 10.33 18.89 -20.99
C TYR A 73 10.07 17.89 -22.12
N PHE A 74 10.73 16.74 -22.01
CA PHE A 74 10.44 15.58 -22.86
C PHE A 74 9.33 14.72 -22.26
N ASN A 75 8.56 14.05 -23.13
CA ASN A 75 7.65 13.00 -22.70
C ASN A 75 8.46 11.72 -22.39
N ILE A 76 8.54 11.39 -21.11
CA ILE A 76 9.29 10.27 -20.55
C ILE A 76 8.27 9.24 -20.04
N ARG A 77 8.50 7.98 -20.39
CA ARG A 77 7.84 6.82 -19.81
C ARG A 77 8.62 6.38 -18.57
N MET A 78 7.93 6.18 -17.46
CA MET A 78 8.43 5.48 -16.29
C MET A 78 7.68 4.16 -16.18
N MET A 79 8.39 3.05 -15.98
CA MET A 79 7.82 1.74 -15.70
C MET A 79 8.43 1.20 -14.41
N SER A 80 7.58 0.77 -13.47
CA SER A 80 8.04 0.22 -12.19
C SER A 80 7.16 -0.93 -11.71
N CYS A 81 7.76 -1.90 -11.04
CA CYS A 81 7.07 -3.06 -10.47
C CYS A 81 7.88 -3.65 -9.30
N PRO A 82 7.23 -4.42 -8.41
CA PRO A 82 7.93 -5.18 -7.37
C PRO A 82 8.94 -6.16 -7.96
N ALA A 83 10.16 -6.12 -7.43
CA ALA A 83 11.27 -7.00 -7.82
C ALA A 83 11.62 -7.99 -6.70
N ALA A 84 11.62 -7.55 -5.45
CA ALA A 84 11.87 -8.40 -4.29
C ALA A 84 11.20 -7.85 -3.02
N GLU A 85 11.16 -8.67 -1.98
CA GLU A 85 10.77 -8.27 -0.62
C GLU A 85 11.88 -8.72 0.34
N MET A 86 12.34 -7.79 1.17
CA MET A 86 13.37 -8.06 2.17
C MET A 86 12.79 -8.81 3.37
N VAL A 87 13.65 -9.48 4.13
CA VAL A 87 13.25 -10.21 5.36
C VAL A 87 12.56 -9.34 6.42
N ASP A 88 12.84 -8.03 6.43
CA ASP A 88 12.22 -7.08 7.35
C ASP A 88 10.87 -6.53 6.85
N GLY A 89 10.43 -6.93 5.65
CA GLY A 89 9.21 -6.44 4.98
C GLY A 89 9.45 -5.25 4.04
N SER A 90 10.68 -4.76 3.92
CA SER A 90 11.01 -3.68 2.98
C SER A 90 10.78 -4.13 1.54
N GLN A 91 10.20 -3.26 0.71
CA GLN A 91 9.90 -3.60 -0.68
C GLN A 91 10.99 -3.10 -1.61
N VAL A 92 11.49 -3.95 -2.49
CA VAL A 92 12.42 -3.57 -3.55
C VAL A 92 11.66 -3.50 -4.87
N LEU A 93 11.65 -2.31 -5.48
CA LEU A 93 11.03 -2.04 -6.76
C LEU A 93 12.10 -1.92 -7.84
N TYR A 94 11.85 -2.53 -8.99
CA TYR A 94 12.55 -2.15 -10.22
C TYR A 94 11.90 -0.89 -10.80
N LEU A 95 12.72 0.03 -11.31
CA LEU A 95 12.24 1.23 -12.00
C LEU A 95 13.12 1.55 -13.20
N GLU A 96 12.49 1.74 -14.36
CA GLU A 96 13.14 2.22 -15.59
C GLU A 96 12.48 3.49 -16.12
N GLN A 97 13.29 4.33 -16.75
CA GLN A 97 12.87 5.52 -17.49
C GLN A 97 13.36 5.45 -18.92
N ALA A 98 12.47 5.74 -19.86
CA ALA A 98 12.74 5.74 -21.30
C ALA A 98 12.04 6.91 -21.99
N PHE A 99 12.58 7.36 -23.12
CA PHE A 99 11.81 8.25 -24.00
C PHE A 99 10.58 7.52 -24.52
N TRP A 100 9.43 8.20 -24.58
CA TRP A 100 8.17 7.57 -24.98
C TRP A 100 8.19 6.94 -26.39
N ARG A 101 9.05 7.42 -27.30
CA ARG A 101 9.22 6.88 -28.66
C ARG A 101 10.10 5.64 -28.71
N THR A 102 10.91 5.40 -27.68
CA THR A 102 11.82 4.26 -27.59
C THR A 102 11.71 3.60 -26.21
N PRO A 103 10.51 3.12 -25.81
CA PRO A 103 10.29 2.53 -24.49
C PRO A 103 11.21 1.32 -24.23
N GLN A 104 11.59 0.60 -25.27
CA GLN A 104 12.49 -0.55 -25.24
C GLN A 104 13.98 -0.19 -25.07
N LYS A 105 14.34 1.09 -24.98
CA LYS A 105 15.71 1.57 -24.76
C LYS A 105 15.73 2.53 -23.56
N PRO A 106 15.57 2.02 -22.32
CA PRO A 106 15.60 2.86 -21.13
C PRO A 106 16.98 3.51 -20.98
N PHE A 107 17.00 4.81 -20.68
CA PHE A 107 18.25 5.56 -20.45
C PHE A 107 18.67 5.51 -18.97
N ARG A 108 17.77 5.11 -18.07
CA ARG A 108 18.04 4.96 -16.65
C ARG A 108 17.26 3.78 -16.09
N GLN A 109 17.95 2.92 -15.36
CA GLN A 109 17.37 1.82 -14.62
C GLN A 109 17.96 1.82 -13.20
N ARG A 110 17.11 1.52 -12.22
CA ARG A 110 17.43 1.57 -10.78
C ARG A 110 16.61 0.53 -10.02
N LEU A 111 17.14 0.12 -8.87
CA LEU A 111 16.37 -0.54 -7.83
C LEU A 111 16.05 0.47 -6.74
N TYR A 112 14.81 0.50 -6.27
CA TYR A 112 14.34 1.37 -5.19
C TYR A 112 13.96 0.51 -4.01
N MET A 113 14.57 0.73 -2.84
CA MET A 113 14.14 0.10 -1.59
C MET A 113 13.25 1.06 -0.83
N VAL A 114 12.03 0.63 -0.54
CA VAL A 114 11.00 1.39 0.18
C VAL A 114 10.75 0.72 1.52
N LYS A 115 11.05 1.43 2.61
CA LYS A 115 10.92 0.92 3.98
C LYS A 115 10.45 2.01 4.93
N PRO A 116 9.84 1.69 6.08
CA PRO A 116 9.57 2.70 7.09
C PRO A 116 10.86 3.33 7.59
N CYS A 117 10.82 4.62 7.90
CA CYS A 117 11.97 5.27 8.51
C CYS A 117 12.31 4.63 9.87
N PRO A 118 13.61 4.49 10.20
CA PRO A 118 14.07 4.14 11.54
C PRO A 118 13.47 5.07 12.62
N LYS A 119 13.31 4.57 13.84
CA LYS A 119 12.63 5.30 14.93
C LYS A 119 13.38 6.56 15.36
N GLU A 120 14.69 6.57 15.12
CA GLU A 120 15.62 7.64 15.45
C GLU A 120 15.44 8.85 14.52
N LEU A 121 14.86 8.64 13.33
CA LEU A 121 14.62 9.67 12.33
C LEU A 121 13.18 10.19 12.38
N LYS A 122 13.05 11.50 12.19
CA LYS A 122 11.75 12.21 12.08
C LYS A 122 11.23 12.18 10.63
N CYS A 123 10.94 11.00 10.13
CA CYS A 123 10.29 10.78 8.84
C CYS A 123 9.41 9.52 8.90
N ASP A 124 8.55 9.31 7.90
CA ASP A 124 7.67 8.16 7.85
C ASP A 124 8.22 7.03 6.98
N VAL A 125 8.76 7.36 5.80
CA VAL A 125 9.23 6.40 4.80
C VAL A 125 10.60 6.81 4.29
N GLU A 126 11.52 5.85 4.23
CA GLU A 126 12.82 5.97 3.56
C GLU A 126 12.72 5.31 2.18
N VAL A 127 13.20 6.02 1.16
CA VAL A 127 13.27 5.52 -0.22
C VAL A 127 14.70 5.67 -0.71
N SER A 128 15.40 4.55 -0.85
CA SER A 128 16.80 4.51 -1.24
C SER A 128 16.95 3.95 -2.64
N SER A 129 17.77 4.59 -3.49
CA SER A 129 17.96 4.19 -4.89
C SER A 129 19.33 3.56 -5.11
N TYR A 130 19.36 2.44 -5.84
CA TYR A 130 20.55 1.63 -6.09
C TYR A 130 20.80 1.50 -7.59
N ALA A 131 22.07 1.59 -7.97
CA ALA A 131 22.49 1.36 -9.36
C ALA A 131 22.46 -0.13 -9.71
N ILE A 132 22.14 -0.45 -10.96
CA ILE A 132 22.19 -1.80 -11.52
C ILE A 132 23.50 -1.94 -12.29
N ARG A 133 24.26 -3.01 -12.01
CA ARG A 133 25.53 -3.28 -12.70
C ARG A 133 25.31 -3.68 -14.16
N ASP A 134 24.58 -4.76 -14.38
CA ASP A 134 24.24 -5.25 -15.71
C ASP A 134 22.84 -4.78 -16.11
N ALA A 135 22.77 -3.56 -16.63
CA ALA A 135 21.51 -2.93 -17.04
C ALA A 135 20.77 -3.72 -18.14
N GLU A 136 21.51 -4.41 -19.02
CA GLU A 136 20.89 -5.11 -20.15
C GLU A 136 20.11 -6.35 -19.66
N GLU A 137 20.61 -7.04 -18.63
CA GLU A 137 19.91 -8.15 -17.99
C GLU A 137 18.55 -7.72 -17.40
N TYR A 138 18.44 -6.47 -16.95
CA TYR A 138 17.25 -5.93 -16.30
C TYR A 138 16.30 -5.19 -17.24
N LYS A 139 16.58 -5.16 -18.54
CA LYS A 139 15.76 -4.42 -19.51
C LYS A 139 14.35 -4.96 -19.63
N ASN A 140 13.36 -4.06 -19.60
CA ASN A 140 11.94 -4.38 -19.63
C ASN A 140 11.58 -5.42 -18.54
N PHE A 141 12.22 -5.35 -17.37
CA PHE A 141 12.04 -6.31 -16.28
C PHE A 141 10.56 -6.51 -15.95
N CYS A 142 9.78 -5.44 -15.91
CA CYS A 142 8.36 -5.49 -15.55
C CYS A 142 7.47 -6.21 -16.57
N ASP A 143 7.89 -6.33 -17.82
CA ASP A 143 7.12 -6.97 -18.89
C ASP A 143 7.39 -8.48 -18.99
N ARG A 144 8.51 -8.96 -18.46
CA ARG A 144 8.90 -10.39 -18.45
C ARG A 144 8.10 -11.17 -17.41
N PRO A 145 7.85 -12.48 -17.54
CA PRO A 145 7.30 -13.27 -16.44
C PRO A 145 8.35 -13.48 -15.32
N LYS A 146 7.91 -13.69 -14.07
CA LYS A 146 8.80 -13.68 -12.88
C LYS A 146 9.92 -14.73 -12.92
N ASP A 147 9.65 -15.88 -13.51
CA ASP A 147 10.58 -17.00 -13.72
C ASP A 147 11.70 -16.69 -14.72
N GLN A 148 11.48 -15.68 -15.58
CA GLN A 148 12.46 -15.24 -16.57
C GLN A 148 13.15 -13.96 -16.15
N ARG A 149 13.03 -13.51 -14.90
CA ARG A 149 13.69 -12.30 -14.38
C ARG A 149 14.84 -12.72 -13.45
N PRO A 150 15.83 -11.84 -13.21
CA PRO A 150 16.78 -12.01 -12.11
C PRO A 150 16.07 -12.34 -10.80
N LEU A 151 16.64 -13.26 -10.03
CA LEU A 151 16.02 -13.78 -8.82
C LEU A 151 16.00 -12.72 -7.71
N PRO A 152 15.04 -12.76 -6.78
CA PRO A 152 14.99 -11.83 -5.66
C PRO A 152 16.30 -11.74 -4.87
N GLU A 153 17.01 -12.87 -4.69
CA GLU A 153 18.29 -12.91 -3.97
C GLU A 153 19.39 -12.14 -4.71
N GLU A 154 19.39 -12.18 -6.04
CA GLU A 154 20.32 -11.44 -6.89
C GLU A 154 20.02 -9.94 -6.84
N VAL A 155 18.73 -9.57 -6.93
CA VAL A 155 18.23 -8.20 -6.79
C VAL A 155 18.64 -7.61 -5.44
N ILE A 156 18.45 -8.36 -4.35
CA ILE A 156 18.82 -7.96 -2.98
C ILE A 156 20.34 -7.90 -2.82
N GLY A 157 21.08 -8.83 -3.45
CA GLY A 157 22.53 -8.84 -3.45
C GLY A 157 23.15 -7.62 -4.16
N VAL A 158 22.42 -7.00 -5.09
CA VAL A 158 22.81 -5.74 -5.74
C VAL A 158 22.46 -4.55 -4.85
N SER A 159 21.25 -4.47 -4.28
CA SER A 159 20.87 -3.35 -3.41
C SER A 159 21.72 -3.29 -2.13
N SER A 160 21.99 -4.44 -1.49
CA SER A 160 22.80 -4.49 -0.26
C SER A 160 24.25 -4.05 -0.47
N ARG A 161 24.84 -4.27 -1.66
CA ARG A 161 26.23 -3.92 -1.97
C ARG A 161 26.43 -2.47 -2.39
N TYR A 162 25.35 -1.75 -2.68
CA TYR A 162 25.39 -0.42 -3.28
C TYR A 162 24.53 0.60 -2.55
N SER A 163 24.42 0.50 -1.22
CA SER A 163 24.06 1.70 -0.44
C SER A 163 25.01 2.79 -0.92
N CYS A 164 24.51 3.78 -1.67
CA CYS A 164 25.28 4.97 -2.00
C CYS A 164 25.41 5.71 -0.66
N ASP A 165 26.32 5.20 0.19
CA ASP A 165 26.73 5.81 1.45
C ASP A 165 27.57 7.03 1.06
N ASP A 166 26.87 8.15 0.93
CA ASP A 166 27.32 9.53 1.13
C ASP A 166 28.55 10.05 0.35
N LYS A 167 29.11 9.30 -0.60
CA LYS A 167 30.19 9.78 -1.48
C LYS A 167 30.04 9.23 -2.91
N SER A 168 29.39 10.04 -3.75
CA SER A 168 29.36 9.95 -5.22
C SER A 168 28.73 8.69 -5.81
N CYS A 169 27.40 8.75 -5.93
CA CYS A 169 26.71 8.43 -7.17
C CYS A 169 26.81 9.69 -8.09
#